data_AF-A0A235F9Z3-F1
#
_entry.id   AF-A0A235F9Z3-F1
#
_cell.length_a   1.000
_cell.length_b   1.000
_cell.length_c   1.000
_cell.angle_alpha   90.00
_cell.angle_beta   90.00
_cell.angle_gamma   90.00
#
_symmetry.space_group_name_H-M   'P 1'
#
loop_
_entity.id
_entity.type
_entity.pdbx_description
1 polymer ?
#
loop_
_entity_poly.entity_id
_entity_poly.type
_entity_poly.pdbx_seq_one_letter_code
_entity_poly.pdbx_strand_id
1 'polypeptide(L)'
;MSEIISGIAASAGIAIAKAFLLENPELEIVKKTVENTDQEINRFQQAVDKAKTELAAIKDRAFAELGEDKAAIFAAHLLVLDDPELIDTVKQKIENEKANAESAMDEISSMFITMFEQMDNEYMKERAADIRDVSKRVLSHLLDVKFATPASISEEVIIIAEDLTPSDTAQLNRQFVKGFATDIGGRTSHSAIMSRSMEIPAVVGTKSITSQVENGVTVIIDGLGGKVIIDPSDDVVKEYQEKQESYARQKAEWAKLVNEATTSEDGHHAELAANIGTPADVQGVLENGGEGVGLYRTEFLYMGRDQLPTEEEQYNAYKEVLVKMGEKPVVIRTLDIGGDKELPYLDLPKEMNPFLGFRAIRLCLEEQDMFRTQLRALLRASAHGNLKIMFPMIATLDEFRSAKGILLEEKEKLKAEGTEVSDSIEIGIMVEIPSTAVMADIFAKEVDFFSIGTNDLIQYTMAADRMNEQVSYLYQPYSPAILRLVKMVIDAAHKEGKWAGMCGEMAGDPIAIPILLGLGLDEFSMSATSILPARSQIAKLSKEKIESSLDQILNMSTTAEVEAFVKENF
;
A
#
# COMPACT_ATOMS: atom_id res chain seq x y z
N MET A 1 27.39 22.43 12.26
CA MET A 1 26.12 22.37 13.02
C MET A 1 25.32 21.30 12.34
N SER A 2 24.80 20.32 13.08
CA SER A 2 24.01 19.23 12.49
C SER A 2 22.78 19.80 11.77
N GLU A 3 22.64 19.53 10.49
CA GLU A 3 21.48 19.95 9.71
C GLU A 3 20.39 18.89 9.79
N ILE A 4 19.14 19.31 10.00
CA ILE A 4 17.99 18.41 10.12
C ILE A 4 17.03 18.71 8.98
N ILE A 5 16.78 17.70 8.16
CA ILE A 5 15.78 17.74 7.09
C ILE A 5 14.59 16.89 7.50
N SER A 6 13.39 17.43 7.31
CA SER A 6 12.14 16.69 7.55
C SER A 6 11.60 16.14 6.24
N GLY A 7 11.06 14.93 6.29
CA GLY A 7 10.36 14.28 5.19
C GLY A 7 9.22 13.43 5.72
N ILE A 8 8.76 12.51 4.89
CA ILE A 8 7.69 11.57 5.19
C ILE A 8 8.33 10.26 5.64
N ALA A 9 8.01 9.82 6.86
CA ALA A 9 8.38 8.50 7.36
C ALA A 9 7.74 7.40 6.49
N ALA A 10 8.55 6.70 5.71
CA ALA A 10 8.10 5.63 4.82
C ALA A 10 8.24 4.26 5.45
N SER A 11 9.36 4.01 6.14
CA SER A 11 9.65 2.74 6.82
C SER A 11 10.34 3.01 8.16
N ALA A 12 9.84 2.33 9.20
CA ALA A 12 10.23 2.54 10.58
C ALA A 12 11.65 2.04 10.90
N GLY A 13 12.28 2.70 11.86
CA GLY A 13 13.58 2.31 12.41
C GLY A 13 14.61 3.45 12.33
N ILE A 14 15.81 3.17 12.82
CA ILE A 14 16.91 4.13 12.89
C ILE A 14 18.14 3.53 12.23
N ALA A 15 18.70 4.26 11.27
CA ALA A 15 19.92 3.89 10.58
C ALA A 15 20.98 4.98 10.77
N ILE A 16 22.22 4.57 11.02
CA ILE A 16 23.38 5.45 11.16
C ILE A 16 24.50 4.87 10.31
N ALA A 17 24.88 5.57 9.25
CA ALA A 17 25.95 5.14 8.36
C ALA A 17 26.43 6.34 7.53
N LYS A 18 27.43 6.11 6.67
CA LYS A 18 27.88 7.13 5.72
C LYS A 18 26.87 7.30 4.60
N ALA A 19 26.68 8.52 4.15
CA ALA A 19 25.89 8.84 2.98
C ALA A 19 26.55 8.28 1.72
N PHE A 20 25.74 7.61 0.91
CA PHE A 20 26.04 7.26 -0.46
C PHE A 20 25.05 7.99 -1.36
N LEU A 21 25.50 9.08 -1.97
CA LEU A 21 24.72 9.85 -2.91
C LEU A 21 24.64 9.07 -4.22
N LEU A 22 23.44 8.56 -4.51
CA LEU A 22 23.09 7.91 -5.76
C LEU A 22 22.85 9.01 -6.80
N GLU A 23 23.94 9.53 -7.34
CA GLU A 23 23.87 10.52 -8.40
C GLU A 23 23.39 9.87 -9.69
N ASN A 24 22.37 10.49 -10.26
CA ASN A 24 21.95 10.25 -11.63
C ASN A 24 22.71 11.24 -12.52
N PRO A 25 23.80 10.83 -13.19
CA PRO A 25 24.50 11.74 -14.10
C PRO A 25 23.52 12.25 -15.16
N GLU A 26 23.51 13.57 -15.38
CA GLU A 26 22.83 14.14 -16.53
C GLU A 26 23.48 13.59 -17.80
N LEU A 27 22.68 12.90 -18.61
CA LEU A 27 23.14 12.37 -19.87
C LEU A 27 23.17 13.52 -20.87
N GLU A 28 24.37 14.04 -21.18
CA GLU A 28 24.53 15.04 -22.24
C GLU A 28 24.37 14.38 -23.61
N ILE A 29 23.18 14.55 -24.21
CA ILE A 29 22.86 13.96 -25.50
C ILE A 29 23.14 14.98 -26.61
N VAL A 30 24.22 14.74 -27.35
CA VAL A 30 24.60 15.57 -28.49
C VAL A 30 24.05 14.96 -29.78
N LYS A 31 23.13 15.67 -30.44
CA LYS A 31 22.60 15.28 -31.74
C LYS A 31 23.70 15.38 -32.81
N LYS A 32 24.00 14.26 -33.46
CA LYS A 32 25.00 14.13 -34.51
C LYS A 32 24.40 13.40 -35.71
N THR A 33 24.90 13.73 -36.89
CA THR A 33 24.57 13.00 -38.11
C THR A 33 25.54 11.83 -38.27
N VAL A 34 25.01 10.62 -38.46
CA VAL A 34 25.81 9.41 -38.71
C VAL A 34 25.96 9.12 -40.20
N GLU A 35 27.15 8.69 -40.60
CA GLU A 35 27.43 8.31 -42.00
C GLU A 35 26.99 6.87 -42.30
N ASN A 36 27.08 5.98 -41.32
CA ASN A 36 26.76 4.56 -41.43
C ASN A 36 25.61 4.19 -40.48
N THR A 37 24.39 4.20 -41.01
CA THR A 37 23.17 3.90 -40.26
C THR A 37 23.12 2.45 -39.79
N ASP A 38 23.61 1.49 -40.57
CA ASP A 38 23.60 0.06 -40.22
C ASP A 38 24.48 -0.23 -38.99
N GLN A 39 25.65 0.42 -38.93
CA GLN A 39 26.55 0.31 -37.78
C GLN A 39 25.91 0.90 -36.52
N GLU A 40 25.22 2.03 -36.65
CA GLU A 40 24.57 2.71 -35.54
C GLU A 40 23.35 1.92 -35.03
N ILE A 41 22.57 1.31 -35.93
CA ILE A 41 21.47 0.40 -35.58
C ILE A 41 22.00 -0.81 -34.80
N ASN A 42 23.13 -1.41 -35.23
CA ASN A 42 23.73 -2.53 -34.51
C ASN A 42 24.23 -2.11 -33.12
N ARG A 43 24.85 -0.93 -33.01
CA ARG A 43 25.27 -0.36 -31.72
C ARG A 43 24.07 -0.14 -30.79
N PHE A 44 22.95 0.38 -31.31
CA PHE A 44 21.70 0.49 -30.57
C PHE A 44 21.18 -0.86 -30.08
N GLN A 45 21.11 -1.85 -30.97
CA GLN A 45 20.65 -3.19 -30.61
C GLN A 45 21.51 -3.83 -29.51
N GLN A 46 22.84 -3.66 -29.57
CA GLN A 46 23.73 -4.16 -28.52
C GLN A 46 23.48 -3.49 -27.16
N ALA A 47 23.15 -2.20 -27.12
CA ALA A 47 22.80 -1.52 -25.88
C ALA A 47 21.46 -2.03 -25.30
N VAL A 48 20.47 -2.26 -26.17
CA VAL A 48 19.19 -2.86 -25.80
C VAL A 48 19.39 -4.28 -25.25
N ASP A 49 20.18 -5.12 -25.91
CA ASP A 49 20.42 -6.51 -25.49
C ASP A 49 21.16 -6.59 -24.14
N LYS A 50 22.11 -5.67 -23.90
CA LYS A 50 22.76 -5.51 -22.58
C LYS A 50 21.75 -5.13 -21.50
N ALA A 51 20.92 -4.12 -21.75
CA ALA A 51 19.88 -3.68 -20.82
C ALA A 51 18.88 -4.81 -20.51
N LYS A 52 18.47 -5.61 -21.51
CA LYS A 52 17.63 -6.80 -21.33
C LYS A 52 18.27 -7.83 -20.42
N THR A 53 19.56 -8.12 -20.64
CA THR A 53 20.30 -9.10 -19.83
C THR A 53 20.39 -8.67 -18.37
N GLU A 54 20.65 -7.39 -18.11
CA GLU A 54 20.67 -6.82 -16.76
C GLU A 54 19.30 -6.88 -16.08
N LEU A 55 18.24 -6.45 -16.78
CA LEU A 55 16.87 -6.48 -16.25
C LEU A 55 16.39 -7.90 -15.96
N ALA A 56 16.76 -8.88 -16.79
CA ALA A 56 16.49 -10.29 -16.52
C ALA A 56 17.17 -10.76 -15.23
N ALA A 57 18.43 -10.39 -15.00
CA ALA A 57 19.13 -10.72 -13.75
C ALA A 57 18.51 -10.02 -12.52
N ILE A 58 18.07 -8.77 -12.67
CA ILE A 58 17.37 -8.03 -11.60
C ILE A 58 16.03 -8.70 -11.28
N LYS A 59 15.26 -9.08 -12.31
CA LYS A 59 13.99 -9.81 -12.15
C LYS A 59 14.20 -11.11 -11.40
N ASP A 60 15.19 -11.91 -11.78
CA ASP A 60 15.46 -13.21 -11.16
C ASP A 60 15.89 -13.05 -9.68
N ARG A 61 16.67 -12.01 -9.36
CA ARG A 61 17.02 -11.69 -7.97
C ARG A 61 15.79 -11.22 -7.18
N ALA A 62 15.00 -10.30 -7.73
CA ALA A 62 13.79 -9.81 -7.09
C ALA A 62 12.80 -10.95 -6.83
N PHE A 63 12.66 -11.90 -7.77
CA PHE A 63 11.84 -13.09 -7.60
C PHE A 63 12.31 -13.95 -6.42
N ALA A 64 13.63 -14.18 -6.31
CA ALA A 64 14.21 -15.00 -5.26
C ALA A 64 14.15 -14.34 -3.87
N GLU A 65 14.34 -13.02 -3.78
CA GLU A 65 14.49 -12.31 -2.50
C GLU A 65 13.21 -11.62 -2.01
N LEU A 66 12.34 -11.18 -2.92
CA LEU A 66 11.16 -10.34 -2.64
C LEU A 66 9.84 -10.97 -3.10
N GLY A 67 9.90 -12.05 -3.90
CA GLY A 67 8.73 -12.79 -4.38
C GLY A 67 8.24 -12.37 -5.78
N GLU A 68 7.29 -13.15 -6.30
CA GLU A 68 6.79 -13.04 -7.68
C GLU A 68 6.13 -11.70 -7.97
N ASP A 69 5.25 -11.22 -7.08
CA ASP A 69 4.52 -9.95 -7.24
C ASP A 69 5.47 -8.76 -7.42
N LYS A 70 6.62 -8.76 -6.73
CA LYS A 70 7.61 -7.69 -6.82
C LYS A 70 8.49 -7.83 -8.06
N ALA A 71 8.72 -9.05 -8.54
CA ALA A 71 9.44 -9.31 -9.77
C ALA A 71 8.65 -8.92 -11.03
N ALA A 72 7.31 -8.88 -10.96
CA ALA A 72 6.43 -8.54 -12.07
C ALA A 72 6.73 -7.15 -12.68
N ILE A 73 7.21 -6.19 -11.87
CA ILE A 73 7.62 -4.86 -12.34
C ILE A 73 8.72 -4.97 -13.41
N PHE A 74 9.70 -5.84 -13.20
CA PHE A 74 10.79 -6.05 -14.17
C PHE A 74 10.35 -6.83 -15.40
N ALA A 75 9.27 -7.62 -15.29
CA ALA A 75 8.66 -8.22 -16.47
C ALA A 75 8.05 -7.14 -17.38
N ALA A 76 7.42 -6.11 -16.81
CA ALA A 76 6.93 -4.96 -17.58
C ALA A 76 8.08 -4.18 -18.24
N HIS A 77 9.20 -3.96 -17.54
CA HIS A 77 10.39 -3.31 -18.12
C HIS A 77 10.99 -4.09 -19.29
N LEU A 78 11.04 -5.42 -19.20
CA LEU A 78 11.48 -6.28 -20.29
C LEU A 78 10.52 -6.18 -21.49
N LEU A 79 9.21 -6.14 -21.26
CA LEU A 79 8.21 -5.95 -22.32
C LEU A 79 8.40 -4.62 -23.05
N VAL A 80 8.75 -3.54 -22.36
CA VAL A 80 9.07 -2.24 -22.99
C VAL A 80 10.28 -2.36 -23.93
N LEU A 81 11.33 -3.10 -23.53
CA LEU A 81 12.49 -3.33 -24.40
C LEU A 81 12.24 -4.33 -25.53
N ASP A 82 11.18 -5.13 -25.44
CA ASP A 82 10.72 -6.03 -26.50
C ASP A 82 9.68 -5.39 -27.43
N ASP A 83 9.16 -4.20 -27.08
CA ASP A 83 8.12 -3.52 -27.84
C ASP A 83 8.63 -3.03 -29.21
N PRO A 84 8.12 -3.59 -30.34
CA PRO A 84 8.50 -3.16 -31.68
C PRO A 84 8.14 -1.69 -31.94
N GLU A 85 7.08 -1.15 -31.34
CA GLU A 85 6.70 0.26 -31.57
C GLU A 85 7.77 1.22 -31.06
N LEU A 86 8.41 0.91 -29.93
CA LEU A 86 9.52 1.72 -29.40
C LEU A 86 10.80 1.44 -30.20
N ILE A 87 11.19 0.17 -30.29
CA ILE A 87 12.50 -0.23 -30.82
C ILE A 87 12.61 0.03 -32.32
N ASP A 88 11.59 -0.29 -33.11
CA ASP A 88 11.65 -0.11 -34.56
C ASP A 88 11.49 1.36 -34.95
N THR A 89 10.75 2.17 -34.17
CA THR A 89 10.68 3.62 -34.40
C THR A 89 12.04 4.30 -34.16
N VAL A 90 12.79 3.87 -33.14
CA VAL A 90 14.17 4.35 -32.94
C VAL A 90 15.06 3.95 -34.12
N LYS A 91 14.99 2.70 -34.59
CA LYS A 91 15.75 2.23 -35.76
C LYS A 91 15.40 3.01 -37.03
N GLN A 92 14.12 3.23 -37.29
CA GLN A 92 13.63 4.02 -38.44
C GLN A 92 14.13 5.46 -38.38
N LYS A 93 14.22 6.06 -37.19
CA LYS A 93 14.76 7.41 -37.02
C LYS A 93 16.25 7.48 -37.33
N ILE A 94 17.03 6.50 -36.87
CA ILE A 94 18.45 6.37 -37.22
C ILE A 94 18.60 6.22 -38.73
N GLU A 95 17.79 5.39 -39.37
CA GLU A 95 17.86 5.12 -40.82
C GLU A 95 17.45 6.33 -41.67
N ASN A 96 16.30 6.95 -41.37
CA ASN A 96 15.70 7.99 -42.20
C ASN A 96 16.32 9.37 -41.95
N GLU A 97 16.61 9.72 -40.69
CA GLU A 97 17.12 11.05 -40.32
C GLU A 97 18.64 11.06 -40.16
N LYS A 98 19.30 9.90 -40.28
CA LYS A 98 20.73 9.74 -40.01
C LYS A 98 21.12 10.26 -38.62
N ALA A 99 20.24 10.11 -37.64
CA ALA A 99 20.49 10.50 -36.26
C ALA A 99 21.36 9.46 -35.54
N ASN A 100 22.21 9.89 -34.60
CA ASN A 100 22.90 8.96 -33.70
C ASN A 100 21.93 8.32 -32.70
N ALA A 101 22.25 7.11 -32.25
CA ALA A 101 21.38 6.25 -31.45
C ALA A 101 20.90 6.91 -30.15
N GLU A 102 21.76 7.70 -29.50
CA GLU A 102 21.42 8.41 -28.26
C GLU A 102 20.31 9.44 -28.50
N SER A 103 20.48 10.28 -29.53
CA SER A 103 19.46 11.28 -29.87
C SER A 103 18.17 10.65 -30.37
N ALA A 104 18.25 9.55 -31.12
CA ALA A 104 17.08 8.84 -31.60
C ALA A 104 16.30 8.19 -30.43
N MET A 105 16.99 7.53 -29.50
CA MET A 105 16.38 6.92 -28.33
C MET A 105 15.75 7.96 -27.40
N ASP A 106 16.46 9.06 -27.14
CA ASP A 106 15.97 10.14 -26.27
C ASP A 106 14.75 10.87 -26.84
N GLU A 107 14.78 11.25 -28.11
CA GLU A 107 13.66 11.95 -28.74
C GLU A 107 12.42 11.05 -28.82
N ILE A 108 12.58 9.76 -29.15
CA ILE A 108 11.45 8.83 -29.24
C ILE A 108 10.92 8.48 -27.85
N SER A 109 11.78 8.18 -26.88
CA SER A 109 11.33 7.89 -25.51
C SER A 109 10.65 9.11 -24.88
N SER A 110 11.18 10.31 -25.06
CA SER A 110 10.56 11.56 -24.60
C SER A 110 9.19 11.81 -25.22
N MET A 111 9.00 11.46 -26.49
CA MET A 111 7.71 11.53 -27.16
C MET A 111 6.68 10.58 -26.52
N PHE A 112 7.04 9.32 -26.30
CA PHE A 112 6.16 8.35 -25.63
C PHE A 112 5.87 8.74 -24.18
N ILE A 113 6.89 9.16 -23.43
CA ILE A 113 6.74 9.63 -22.04
C ILE A 113 5.76 10.81 -21.99
N THR A 114 5.97 11.83 -22.80
CA THR A 114 5.09 13.02 -22.84
C THR A 114 3.66 12.62 -23.21
N MET A 115 3.51 11.73 -24.19
CA MET A 115 2.20 11.23 -24.61
C MET A 115 1.48 10.51 -23.47
N PHE A 116 2.17 9.64 -22.74
CA PHE A 116 1.59 8.89 -21.61
C PHE A 116 1.33 9.76 -20.38
N GLU A 117 2.18 10.74 -20.07
CA GLU A 117 1.98 11.66 -18.94
C GLU A 117 0.80 12.61 -19.15
N GLN A 118 0.53 12.98 -20.41
CA GLN A 118 -0.63 13.78 -20.79
C GLN A 118 -1.94 13.00 -20.79
N MET A 119 -1.90 11.69 -20.63
CA MET A 119 -3.10 10.89 -20.44
C MET A 119 -3.61 11.02 -19.00
N ASP A 120 -4.89 11.30 -18.85
CA ASP A 120 -5.59 11.23 -17.56
C ASP A 120 -5.88 9.76 -17.17
N ASN A 121 -4.81 8.98 -16.99
CA ASN A 121 -4.84 7.58 -16.58
C ASN A 121 -3.59 7.25 -15.74
N GLU A 122 -3.78 6.78 -14.50
CA GLU A 122 -2.69 6.49 -13.57
C GLU A 122 -1.79 5.35 -14.04
N TYR A 123 -2.37 4.28 -14.62
CA TYR A 123 -1.60 3.18 -15.22
C TYR A 123 -0.72 3.64 -16.39
N MET A 124 -1.20 4.59 -17.20
CA MET A 124 -0.38 5.18 -18.27
C MET A 124 0.74 6.06 -17.72
N LYS A 125 0.49 6.79 -16.63
CA LYS A 125 1.54 7.56 -15.93
C LYS A 125 2.61 6.65 -15.33
N GLU A 126 2.22 5.49 -14.78
CA GLU A 126 3.18 4.47 -14.33
C GLU A 126 3.99 3.90 -15.50
N ARG A 127 3.36 3.59 -16.65
CA ARG A 127 4.09 3.21 -17.87
C ARG A 127 5.09 4.28 -18.32
N ALA A 128 4.75 5.56 -18.17
CA ALA A 128 5.68 6.64 -18.51
C ALA A 128 6.93 6.59 -17.62
N ALA A 129 6.77 6.29 -16.33
CA ALA A 129 7.88 6.07 -15.41
C ALA A 129 8.72 4.83 -15.79
N ASP A 130 8.08 3.73 -16.20
CA ASP A 130 8.78 2.52 -16.66
C ASP A 130 9.59 2.77 -17.94
N ILE A 131 9.00 3.46 -18.92
CA ILE A 131 9.71 3.83 -20.16
C ILE A 131 10.89 4.74 -19.86
N ARG A 132 10.75 5.65 -18.88
CA ARG A 132 11.83 6.53 -18.44
C ARG A 132 12.98 5.77 -17.78
N ASP A 133 12.70 4.79 -16.91
CA ASP A 133 13.73 3.96 -16.29
C ASP A 133 14.49 3.14 -17.35
N VAL A 134 13.73 2.45 -18.21
CA VAL A 134 14.25 1.63 -19.29
C VAL A 134 15.07 2.45 -20.31
N SER A 135 14.56 3.62 -20.72
CA SER A 135 15.26 4.47 -21.69
C SER A 135 16.59 4.98 -21.15
N LYS A 136 16.60 5.41 -19.89
CA LYS A 136 17.80 5.86 -19.20
C LYS A 136 18.87 4.76 -19.11
N ARG A 137 18.44 3.51 -18.84
CA ARG A 137 19.32 2.35 -18.85
C ARG A 137 19.95 2.12 -20.23
N VAL A 138 19.16 2.14 -21.31
CA VAL A 138 19.70 1.98 -22.67
C VAL A 138 20.65 3.12 -23.05
N LEU A 139 20.27 4.38 -22.76
CA LEU A 139 21.09 5.56 -23.04
C LEU A 139 22.44 5.50 -22.33
N SER A 140 22.50 4.98 -21.10
CA SER A 140 23.77 4.83 -20.38
C SER A 140 24.72 3.85 -21.04
N HIS A 141 24.21 2.73 -21.57
CA HIS A 141 25.00 1.77 -22.34
C HIS A 141 25.50 2.36 -23.65
N LEU A 142 24.72 3.26 -24.27
CA LEU A 142 25.12 3.95 -25.50
C LEU A 142 26.20 5.01 -25.29
N LEU A 143 26.15 5.71 -24.16
CA LEU A 143 27.07 6.78 -23.77
C LEU A 143 28.29 6.26 -22.99
N ASP A 144 28.34 4.96 -22.67
CA ASP A 144 29.35 4.32 -21.80
C ASP A 144 29.44 5.00 -20.41
N VAL A 145 28.31 5.50 -19.92
CA VAL A 145 28.19 6.11 -18.59
C VAL A 145 27.86 5.02 -17.59
N LYS A 146 28.75 4.78 -16.64
CA LYS A 146 28.51 3.83 -15.55
C LYS A 146 27.68 4.51 -14.47
N PHE A 147 26.47 4.03 -14.22
CA PHE A 147 25.72 4.40 -13.03
C PHE A 147 26.35 3.79 -11.79
N ALA A 148 26.34 4.55 -10.69
CA ALA A 148 26.42 3.95 -9.37
C ALA A 148 25.17 3.09 -9.19
N THR A 149 25.30 1.78 -9.08
CA THR A 149 24.17 0.90 -8.78
C THR A 149 24.18 0.53 -7.30
N PRO A 150 23.02 0.40 -6.64
CA PRO A 150 23.00 -0.05 -5.25
C PRO A 150 23.65 -1.42 -5.04
N ALA A 151 23.66 -2.27 -6.07
CA ALA A 151 24.34 -3.57 -6.06
C ALA A 151 25.88 -3.48 -5.95
N SER A 152 26.48 -2.33 -6.29
CA SER A 152 27.94 -2.13 -6.21
C SER A 152 28.42 -1.71 -4.81
N ILE A 153 27.49 -1.43 -3.90
CA ILE A 153 27.77 -1.03 -2.52
C ILE A 153 28.33 -2.23 -1.76
N SER A 154 29.50 -2.04 -1.15
CA SER A 154 30.25 -3.08 -0.43
C SER A 154 30.59 -2.69 1.02
N GLU A 155 30.11 -1.54 1.48
CA GLU A 155 30.23 -1.06 2.85
C GLU A 155 28.88 -0.58 3.39
N GLU A 156 28.74 -0.45 4.71
CA GLU A 156 27.49 -0.02 5.31
C GLU A 156 27.22 1.47 5.01
N VAL A 157 26.12 1.76 4.30
CA VAL A 157 25.77 3.11 3.85
C VAL A 157 24.28 3.42 4.00
N ILE A 158 23.97 4.71 3.97
CA ILE A 158 22.63 5.26 3.79
C ILE A 158 22.56 5.85 2.39
N ILE A 159 21.60 5.40 1.58
CA ILE A 159 21.44 5.91 0.23
C ILE A 159 20.71 7.25 0.26
N ILE A 160 21.25 8.24 -0.42
CA ILE A 160 20.62 9.53 -0.65
C ILE A 160 20.38 9.66 -2.15
N ALA A 161 19.14 9.88 -2.58
CA ALA A 161 18.80 9.96 -4.00
C ALA A 161 17.71 11.01 -4.25
N GLU A 162 17.56 11.46 -5.49
CA GLU A 162 16.41 12.30 -5.84
C GLU A 162 15.13 11.45 -5.75
N ASP A 163 15.18 10.29 -6.38
CA ASP A 163 14.21 9.21 -6.31
C ASP A 163 14.93 7.86 -6.36
N LEU A 164 14.26 6.81 -5.91
CA LEU A 164 14.71 5.44 -6.12
C LEU A 164 13.72 4.73 -7.04
N THR A 165 14.22 4.33 -8.21
CA THR A 165 13.43 3.55 -9.15
C THR A 165 13.10 2.16 -8.57
N PRO A 166 12.07 1.47 -9.09
CA PRO A 166 11.84 0.07 -8.75
C PRO A 166 13.11 -0.78 -8.95
N SER A 167 13.86 -0.53 -10.02
CA SER A 167 15.15 -1.16 -10.32
C SER A 167 16.19 -0.96 -9.22
N ASP A 168 16.30 0.25 -8.67
CA ASP A 168 17.26 0.56 -7.61
C ASP A 168 16.85 -0.12 -6.30
N THR A 169 15.56 -0.04 -5.96
CA THR A 169 15.04 -0.60 -4.71
C THR A 169 15.13 -2.13 -4.65
N ALA A 170 14.89 -2.83 -5.76
CA ALA A 170 15.05 -4.28 -5.81
C ALA A 170 16.52 -4.75 -5.76
N GLN A 171 17.46 -3.86 -6.06
CA GLN A 171 18.90 -4.15 -5.99
C GLN A 171 19.52 -3.79 -4.64
N LEU A 172 18.73 -3.27 -3.69
CA LEU A 172 19.23 -2.92 -2.36
C LEU A 172 19.71 -4.16 -1.62
N ASN A 173 20.99 -4.20 -1.31
CA ASN A 173 21.55 -5.24 -0.47
C ASN A 173 21.35 -4.88 1.01
N ARG A 174 20.43 -5.57 1.70
CA ARG A 174 20.12 -5.35 3.13
C ARG A 174 21.32 -5.46 4.06
N GLN A 175 22.37 -6.18 3.64
CA GLN A 175 23.60 -6.29 4.43
C GLN A 175 24.31 -4.93 4.54
N PHE A 176 24.33 -4.16 3.45
CA PHE A 176 25.10 -2.93 3.31
C PHE A 176 24.24 -1.68 3.38
N VAL A 177 23.06 -1.68 2.77
CA VAL A 177 22.15 -0.55 2.79
C VAL A 177 21.37 -0.54 4.09
N LYS A 178 21.73 0.37 5.00
CA LYS A 178 21.10 0.49 6.32
C LYS A 178 19.86 1.36 6.34
N GLY A 179 19.70 2.24 5.36
CA GLY A 179 18.58 3.16 5.25
C GLY A 179 18.64 3.96 3.95
N PHE A 180 17.58 4.71 3.63
CA PHE A 180 17.64 5.67 2.54
C PHE A 180 16.77 6.91 2.75
N ALA A 181 17.12 7.99 2.05
CA ALA A 181 16.29 9.18 1.92
C ALA A 181 16.16 9.64 0.46
N THR A 182 14.96 10.12 0.10
CA THR A 182 14.68 10.62 -1.26
C THR A 182 14.02 12.00 -1.26
N ASP A 183 14.37 12.83 -2.25
CA ASP A 183 13.76 14.15 -2.43
C ASP A 183 12.29 14.09 -2.79
N ILE A 184 11.94 13.15 -3.67
CA ILE A 184 10.57 12.91 -4.09
C ILE A 184 10.07 11.58 -3.54
N GLY A 185 8.78 11.33 -3.69
CA GLY A 185 8.10 10.13 -3.21
C GLY A 185 7.18 10.39 -2.02
N GLY A 186 6.06 9.65 -1.99
CA GLY A 186 5.08 9.67 -0.91
C GLY A 186 5.08 8.37 -0.11
N ARG A 187 4.30 8.31 0.97
CA ARG A 187 4.16 7.12 1.83
C ARG A 187 3.69 5.86 1.07
N THR A 188 3.04 6.05 -0.07
CA THR A 188 2.49 5.00 -0.94
C THR A 188 3.36 4.72 -2.17
N SER A 189 4.51 5.38 -2.35
CA SER A 189 5.37 5.13 -3.52
C SER A 189 5.90 3.69 -3.52
N HIS A 190 6.27 3.20 -4.71
CA HIS A 190 6.93 1.90 -4.87
C HIS A 190 8.15 1.75 -3.95
N SER A 191 8.98 2.80 -3.85
CA SER A 191 10.13 2.83 -2.94
C SER A 191 9.73 2.75 -1.46
N ALA A 192 8.64 3.41 -1.04
CA ALA A 192 8.11 3.35 0.32
C ALA A 192 7.44 2.01 0.66
N ILE A 193 6.86 1.31 -0.32
CA ILE A 193 6.32 -0.04 -0.14
C ILE A 193 7.46 -1.04 0.02
N MET A 194 8.44 -0.99 -0.87
CA MET A 194 9.60 -1.88 -0.88
C MET A 194 10.43 -1.77 0.40
N SER A 195 10.66 -0.56 0.90
CA SER A 195 11.41 -0.33 2.14
C SER A 195 10.78 -0.97 3.37
N ARG A 196 9.45 -0.95 3.46
CA ARG A 196 8.70 -1.61 4.54
C ARG A 196 8.81 -3.13 4.46
N SER A 197 8.65 -3.70 3.26
CA SER A 197 8.84 -5.15 3.05
C SER A 197 10.27 -5.60 3.34
N MET A 198 11.25 -4.72 3.10
CA MET A 198 12.65 -5.01 3.42
C MET A 198 13.07 -4.69 4.85
N GLU A 199 12.19 -4.05 5.64
CA GLU A 199 12.48 -3.50 6.96
C GLU A 199 13.69 -2.55 6.99
N ILE A 200 13.91 -1.81 5.89
CA ILE A 200 14.97 -0.79 5.80
C ILE A 200 14.36 0.57 6.20
N PRO A 201 14.90 1.26 7.22
CA PRO A 201 14.46 2.62 7.59
C PRO A 201 14.51 3.59 6.39
N ALA A 202 13.42 4.32 6.17
CA ALA A 202 13.31 5.20 5.01
C ALA A 202 12.52 6.48 5.29
N VAL A 203 13.02 7.60 4.76
CA VAL A 203 12.36 8.92 4.79
C VAL A 203 12.30 9.47 3.36
N VAL A 204 11.09 9.65 2.82
CA VAL A 204 10.89 10.10 1.43
C VAL A 204 10.33 11.52 1.38
N GLY A 205 10.36 12.17 0.22
CA GLY A 205 9.75 13.50 0.07
C GLY A 205 10.48 14.61 0.83
N THR A 206 11.81 14.52 1.01
CA THR A 206 12.61 15.54 1.70
C THR A 206 12.82 16.82 0.91
N LYS A 207 12.49 16.81 -0.39
CA LYS A 207 12.58 17.90 -1.38
C LYS A 207 13.98 18.40 -1.72
N SER A 208 14.96 18.26 -0.81
CA SER A 208 16.28 18.88 -0.95
C SER A 208 17.46 18.14 -0.29
N ILE A 209 17.30 16.88 0.12
CA ILE A 209 18.37 16.07 0.73
C ILE A 209 19.57 15.90 -0.20
N THR A 210 19.36 15.70 -1.50
CA THR A 210 20.48 15.47 -2.45
C THR A 210 21.40 16.67 -2.58
N SER A 211 20.85 17.88 -2.45
CA SER A 211 21.61 19.13 -2.55
C SER A 211 22.34 19.52 -1.26
N GLN A 212 22.05 18.84 -0.14
CA GLN A 212 22.57 19.18 1.19
C GLN A 212 23.54 18.13 1.74
N VAL A 213 23.56 16.92 1.17
CA VAL A 213 24.43 15.83 1.65
C VAL A 213 25.57 15.57 0.67
N GLU A 214 26.79 15.57 1.18
CA GLU A 214 27.96 15.12 0.45
C GLU A 214 28.22 13.61 0.67
N ASN A 215 28.80 12.97 -0.35
CA ASN A 215 29.20 11.57 -0.29
C ASN A 215 30.18 11.30 0.86
N GLY A 216 29.95 10.26 1.65
CA GLY A 216 30.81 9.83 2.75
C GLY A 216 30.60 10.52 4.09
N VAL A 217 29.75 11.55 4.16
CA VAL A 217 29.35 12.22 5.42
C VAL A 217 28.47 11.30 6.26
N THR A 218 28.60 11.33 7.59
CA THR A 218 27.71 10.54 8.46
C THR A 218 26.30 11.09 8.40
N VAL A 219 25.32 10.22 8.17
CA VAL A 219 23.90 10.56 8.15
C VAL A 219 23.14 9.65 9.11
N ILE A 220 22.10 10.20 9.71
CA ILE A 220 21.13 9.43 10.49
C ILE A 220 19.78 9.51 9.78
N ILE A 221 19.17 8.35 9.55
CA ILE A 221 17.77 8.22 9.11
C ILE A 221 16.93 7.86 10.33
N ASP A 222 16.03 8.76 10.71
CA ASP A 222 14.99 8.55 11.69
C ASP A 222 13.69 8.24 10.96
N GLY A 223 13.51 6.97 10.60
CA GLY A 223 12.31 6.45 9.93
C GLY A 223 11.08 6.40 10.85
N LEU A 224 11.25 6.63 12.16
CA LEU A 224 10.15 6.76 13.11
C LEU A 224 9.60 8.20 13.11
N GLY A 225 10.51 9.18 13.14
CA GLY A 225 10.18 10.60 13.21
C GLY A 225 10.09 11.32 11.87
N GLY A 226 10.45 10.68 10.76
CA GLY A 226 10.47 11.29 9.43
C GLY A 226 11.59 12.32 9.27
N LYS A 227 12.76 12.09 9.88
CA LYS A 227 13.88 13.05 9.90
C LYS A 227 15.15 12.45 9.33
N VAL A 228 15.92 13.30 8.67
CA VAL A 228 17.28 13.01 8.21
C VAL A 228 18.23 14.00 8.87
N ILE A 229 19.27 13.51 9.52
CA ILE A 229 20.26 14.35 10.21
C ILE A 229 21.61 14.19 9.51
N ILE A 230 22.16 15.32 9.06
CA ILE A 230 23.38 15.39 8.25
C ILE A 230 24.52 15.88 9.14
N ASP A 231 25.67 15.23 9.03
CA ASP A 231 26.88 15.54 9.80
C ASP A 231 26.60 15.75 11.31
N PRO A 232 25.96 14.75 11.97
CA PRO A 232 25.61 14.85 13.38
C PRO A 232 26.87 14.97 14.24
N SER A 233 26.81 15.76 15.32
CA SER A 233 27.85 15.73 16.33
C SER A 233 27.88 14.38 17.05
N ASP A 234 29.02 14.03 17.67
CA ASP A 234 29.16 12.79 18.45
C ASP A 234 28.08 12.63 19.53
N ASP A 235 27.63 13.74 20.13
CA ASP A 235 26.52 13.75 21.10
C ASP A 235 25.19 13.30 20.47
N VAL A 236 24.88 13.79 19.25
CA VAL A 236 23.67 13.42 18.50
C VAL A 236 23.78 11.97 17.99
N VAL A 237 24.96 11.54 17.53
CA VAL A 237 25.21 10.14 17.15
C VAL A 237 24.92 9.22 18.33
N LYS A 238 25.43 9.56 19.52
CA LYS A 238 25.21 8.77 20.73
C LYS A 238 23.73 8.72 21.13
N GLU A 239 23.02 9.85 21.07
CA GLU A 239 21.58 9.90 21.33
C GLU A 239 20.81 8.95 20.39
N TYR A 240 21.15 8.97 19.10
CA TYR A 240 20.48 8.12 18.11
C TYR A 240 20.90 6.66 18.15
N GLN A 241 22.13 6.35 18.58
CA GLN A 241 22.55 4.98 18.90
C GLN A 241 21.72 4.42 20.07
N GLU A 242 21.53 5.20 21.14
CA GLU A 242 20.68 4.81 22.27
C GLU A 242 19.22 4.59 21.82
N LYS A 243 18.71 5.45 20.93
CA LYS A 243 17.39 5.26 20.31
C LYS A 243 17.31 4.00 19.44
N GLN A 244 18.33 3.71 18.63
CA GLN A 244 18.42 2.51 17.79
C GLN A 244 18.42 1.24 18.65
N GLU A 245 19.23 1.20 19.71
CA GLU A 245 19.26 0.09 20.67
C GLU A 245 17.94 -0.04 21.44
N SER A 246 17.30 1.07 21.82
CA SER A 246 15.98 1.07 22.43
C SER A 246 14.93 0.47 21.50
N TYR A 247 14.94 0.84 20.22
CA TYR A 247 14.02 0.30 19.22
C TYR A 247 14.26 -1.20 18.97
N ALA A 248 15.53 -1.63 18.88
CA ALA A 248 15.86 -3.05 18.75
C ALA A 248 15.41 -3.87 19.97
N ARG A 249 15.59 -3.35 21.19
CA ARG A 249 15.05 -3.96 22.42
C ARG A 249 13.53 -4.03 22.39
N GLN A 250 12.86 -2.97 21.95
CA GLN A 250 11.41 -2.94 21.82
C GLN A 250 10.91 -4.00 20.82
N LYS A 251 11.56 -4.15 19.66
CA LYS A 251 11.25 -5.20 18.68
C LYS A 251 11.44 -6.60 19.27
N ALA A 252 12.47 -6.81 20.07
CA ALA A 252 12.70 -8.08 20.78
C ALA A 252 11.63 -8.37 21.85
N GLU A 253 11.11 -7.35 22.55
CA GLU A 253 9.97 -7.51 23.46
C GLU A 253 8.67 -7.81 22.70
N TRP A 254 8.43 -7.11 21.58
CA TRP A 254 7.28 -7.37 20.71
C TRP A 254 7.26 -8.79 20.15
N ALA A 255 8.41 -9.35 19.78
CA ALA A 255 8.50 -10.73 19.31
C ALA A 255 8.02 -11.76 20.35
N LYS A 256 8.04 -11.43 21.65
CA LYS A 256 7.49 -12.29 22.71
C LYS A 256 5.95 -12.28 22.73
N LEU A 257 5.33 -11.23 22.20
CA LEU A 257 3.88 -11.04 22.20
C LEU A 257 3.16 -11.75 21.03
N VAL A 258 3.89 -12.43 20.14
CA VAL A 258 3.34 -13.07 18.94
C VAL A 258 2.21 -14.05 19.27
N ASN A 259 2.33 -14.81 20.36
CA ASN A 259 1.33 -15.81 20.77
C ASN A 259 0.51 -15.38 22.00
N GLU A 260 0.66 -14.13 22.45
CA GLU A 260 -0.07 -13.61 23.60
C GLU A 260 -1.44 -13.08 23.18
N ALA A 261 -2.42 -13.20 24.06
CA ALA A 261 -3.75 -12.64 23.82
C ALA A 261 -3.68 -11.10 23.86
N THR A 262 -4.47 -10.45 23.00
CA THR A 262 -4.63 -9.00 23.08
C THR A 262 -5.65 -8.67 24.17
N THR A 263 -5.16 -8.27 25.34
CA THR A 263 -6.01 -7.91 26.48
C THR A 263 -5.47 -6.65 27.12
N SER A 264 -6.36 -5.72 27.46
CA SER A 264 -6.04 -4.48 28.19
C SER A 264 -5.60 -4.76 29.64
N GLU A 265 -5.05 -3.76 30.33
CA GLU A 265 -4.64 -3.85 31.73
C GLU A 265 -5.80 -4.27 32.66
N ASP A 266 -7.03 -3.87 32.32
CA ASP A 266 -8.26 -4.18 33.03
C ASP A 266 -9.03 -5.40 32.46
N GLY A 267 -8.42 -6.18 31.57
CA GLY A 267 -8.96 -7.48 31.17
C GLY A 267 -9.92 -7.45 29.97
N HIS A 268 -10.07 -6.33 29.28
CA HIS A 268 -10.87 -6.25 28.06
C HIS A 268 -10.11 -6.83 26.86
N HIS A 269 -10.73 -7.77 26.16
CA HIS A 269 -10.18 -8.35 24.95
C HIS A 269 -10.55 -7.52 23.72
N ALA A 270 -9.59 -7.32 22.81
CA ALA A 270 -9.80 -6.73 21.50
C ALA A 270 -9.12 -7.63 20.45
N GLU A 271 -9.77 -7.87 19.31
CA GLU A 271 -9.18 -8.69 18.25
C GLU A 271 -8.21 -7.84 17.41
N LEU A 272 -6.97 -8.30 17.24
CA LEU A 272 -6.01 -7.67 16.31
C LEU A 272 -5.86 -8.51 15.05
N ALA A 273 -6.38 -7.99 13.95
CA ALA A 273 -6.37 -8.63 12.65
C ALA A 273 -5.46 -7.91 11.65
N ALA A 274 -5.24 -8.53 10.50
CA ALA A 274 -4.47 -7.95 9.41
C ALA A 274 -5.31 -7.63 8.17
N ASN A 275 -4.93 -6.54 7.51
CA ASN A 275 -5.33 -6.22 6.15
C ASN A 275 -4.39 -6.95 5.18
N ILE A 276 -4.94 -7.72 4.24
CA ILE A 276 -4.18 -8.43 3.20
C ILE A 276 -4.69 -8.09 1.80
N GLY A 277 -3.81 -8.19 0.80
CA GLY A 277 -4.13 -8.05 -0.62
C GLY A 277 -3.94 -9.33 -1.43
N THR A 278 -3.03 -10.21 -1.00
CA THR A 278 -2.77 -11.49 -1.68
C THR A 278 -2.67 -12.66 -0.68
N PRO A 279 -2.83 -13.92 -1.14
CA PRO A 279 -2.65 -15.09 -0.28
C PRO A 279 -1.24 -15.24 0.32
N ALA A 280 -0.24 -14.56 -0.24
CA ALA A 280 1.13 -14.55 0.27
C ALA A 280 1.25 -13.75 1.58
N ASP A 281 0.46 -12.68 1.73
CA ASP A 281 0.49 -11.79 2.90
C ASP A 281 0.14 -12.52 4.21
N VAL A 282 -0.60 -13.63 4.14
CA VAL A 282 -0.99 -14.45 5.30
C VAL A 282 0.22 -14.89 6.13
N GLN A 283 1.36 -15.13 5.48
CA GLN A 283 2.59 -15.48 6.19
C GLN A 283 2.99 -14.36 7.17
N GLY A 284 2.98 -13.10 6.71
CA GLY A 284 3.28 -11.95 7.55
C GLY A 284 2.26 -11.75 8.66
N VAL A 285 0.98 -12.09 8.44
CA VAL A 285 -0.05 -12.07 9.48
C VAL A 285 0.29 -13.02 10.61
N LEU A 286 0.61 -14.28 10.29
CA LEU A 286 0.94 -15.31 11.28
C LEU A 286 2.24 -14.99 12.02
N GLU A 287 3.26 -14.48 11.33
CA GLU A 287 4.55 -14.09 11.92
C GLU A 287 4.43 -12.93 12.91
N ASN A 288 3.47 -12.02 12.69
CA ASN A 288 3.19 -10.90 13.60
C ASN A 288 2.08 -11.22 14.61
N GLY A 289 1.62 -12.49 14.66
CA GLY A 289 0.64 -12.94 15.65
C GLY A 289 -0.77 -12.43 15.41
N GLY A 290 -1.17 -12.15 14.17
CA GLY A 290 -2.54 -11.74 13.85
C GLY A 290 -3.59 -12.79 14.25
N GLU A 291 -4.66 -12.32 14.87
CA GLU A 291 -5.76 -13.14 15.40
C GLU A 291 -6.82 -13.44 14.32
N GLY A 292 -6.76 -12.74 13.19
CA GLY A 292 -7.62 -12.90 12.03
C GLY A 292 -7.13 -12.10 10.84
N VAL A 293 -7.91 -12.16 9.76
CA VAL A 293 -7.83 -11.22 8.64
C VAL A 293 -9.11 -10.39 8.67
N GLY A 294 -9.02 -9.13 9.06
CA GLY A 294 -10.18 -8.23 9.17
C GLY A 294 -10.51 -7.52 7.86
N LEU A 295 -9.61 -7.59 6.87
CA LEU A 295 -9.87 -7.17 5.50
C LEU A 295 -8.98 -7.92 4.52
N TYR A 296 -9.60 -8.77 3.69
CA TYR A 296 -9.00 -9.22 2.44
C TYR A 296 -9.54 -8.37 1.28
N ARG A 297 -8.65 -7.53 0.74
CA ARG A 297 -8.86 -6.73 -0.48
C ARG A 297 -8.81 -7.62 -1.72
N THR A 298 -9.94 -7.80 -2.39
CA THR A 298 -10.05 -8.71 -3.55
C THR A 298 -9.65 -8.06 -4.87
N GLU A 299 -9.42 -6.75 -4.90
CA GLU A 299 -9.13 -6.01 -6.14
C GLU A 299 -7.87 -6.53 -6.85
N PHE A 300 -6.86 -6.99 -6.09
CA PHE A 300 -5.63 -7.54 -6.64
C PHE A 300 -5.84 -8.81 -7.48
N LEU A 301 -6.95 -9.55 -7.30
CA LEU A 301 -7.29 -10.68 -8.17
C LEU A 301 -7.82 -10.25 -9.55
N TYR A 302 -8.26 -9.00 -9.67
CA TYR A 302 -8.82 -8.40 -10.87
C TYR A 302 -7.77 -7.52 -11.57
N MET A 303 -6.96 -6.80 -10.81
CA MET A 303 -5.93 -5.90 -11.36
C MET A 303 -4.78 -6.67 -12.03
N GLY A 304 -4.15 -6.06 -13.03
CA GLY A 304 -2.97 -6.63 -13.70
C GLY A 304 -3.27 -7.83 -14.63
N ARG A 305 -4.51 -7.96 -15.10
CA ARG A 305 -4.97 -9.02 -16.01
C ARG A 305 -5.70 -8.44 -17.21
N ASP A 306 -5.90 -9.26 -18.25
CA ASP A 306 -6.62 -8.88 -19.48
C ASP A 306 -8.09 -9.33 -19.49
N GLN A 307 -8.51 -10.08 -18.47
CA GLN A 307 -9.88 -10.62 -18.36
C GLN A 307 -10.29 -10.78 -16.90
N LEU A 308 -11.60 -10.82 -16.66
CA LEU A 308 -12.16 -11.07 -15.33
C LEU A 308 -11.70 -12.44 -14.79
N PRO A 309 -11.33 -12.52 -13.49
CA PRO A 309 -10.96 -13.77 -12.87
C PRO A 309 -12.15 -14.72 -12.81
N THR A 310 -11.92 -15.97 -13.21
CA THR A 310 -12.95 -17.01 -13.20
C THR A 310 -13.35 -17.40 -11.78
N GLU A 311 -14.52 -18.02 -11.61
CA GLU A 311 -14.97 -18.54 -10.30
C GLU A 311 -13.92 -19.45 -9.65
N GLU A 312 -13.23 -20.28 -10.45
CA GLU A 312 -12.24 -21.23 -9.97
C GLU A 312 -10.94 -20.56 -9.50
N GLU A 313 -10.48 -19.52 -10.20
CA GLU A 313 -9.31 -18.74 -9.77
C GLU A 313 -9.59 -18.03 -8.45
N GLN A 314 -10.77 -17.40 -8.35
CA GLN A 314 -11.20 -16.74 -7.13
C GLN A 314 -11.36 -17.73 -5.96
N TYR A 315 -12.01 -18.87 -6.20
CA TYR A 315 -12.20 -19.92 -5.20
C TYR A 315 -10.86 -20.44 -4.67
N ASN A 316 -9.89 -20.68 -5.54
CA ASN A 316 -8.57 -21.17 -5.13
C ASN A 316 -7.82 -20.14 -4.26
N ALA A 317 -7.86 -18.86 -4.63
CA ALA A 317 -7.27 -17.79 -3.82
C ALA A 317 -7.94 -17.67 -2.43
N TYR A 318 -9.27 -17.66 -2.37
CA TYR A 318 -10.01 -17.58 -1.09
C TYR A 318 -9.80 -18.81 -0.22
N LYS A 319 -9.81 -20.01 -0.82
CA LYS A 319 -9.54 -21.27 -0.13
C LYS A 319 -8.15 -21.29 0.48
N GLU A 320 -7.13 -20.84 -0.26
CA GLU A 320 -5.75 -20.82 0.23
C GLU A 320 -5.63 -19.99 1.52
N VAL A 321 -6.22 -18.80 1.55
CA VAL A 321 -6.22 -17.93 2.74
C VAL A 321 -6.95 -18.60 3.91
N LEU A 322 -8.15 -19.14 3.68
CA LEU A 322 -8.95 -19.80 4.73
C LEU A 322 -8.22 -21.01 5.33
N VAL A 323 -7.61 -21.85 4.49
CA VAL A 323 -6.84 -23.02 4.95
C VAL A 323 -5.62 -22.61 5.77
N LYS A 324 -4.88 -21.57 5.35
CA LYS A 324 -3.71 -21.07 6.10
C LYS A 324 -4.10 -20.45 7.45
N MET A 325 -5.25 -19.79 7.53
CA MET A 325 -5.75 -19.14 8.75
C MET A 325 -6.41 -20.13 9.72
N GLY A 326 -6.88 -21.28 9.24
CA GLY A 326 -7.50 -22.32 10.05
C GLY A 326 -8.84 -21.86 10.63
N GLU A 327 -8.95 -21.86 11.96
CA GLU A 327 -10.18 -21.44 12.67
C GLU A 327 -10.32 -19.92 12.80
N LYS A 328 -9.24 -19.17 12.54
CA LYS A 328 -9.24 -17.70 12.64
C LYS A 328 -10.17 -17.07 11.60
N PRO A 329 -10.89 -15.99 11.93
CA PRO A 329 -11.81 -15.34 11.00
C PRO A 329 -11.06 -14.71 9.82
N VAL A 330 -11.68 -14.77 8.65
CA VAL A 330 -11.22 -14.09 7.42
C VAL A 330 -12.39 -13.32 6.82
N VAL A 331 -12.34 -11.99 6.95
CA VAL A 331 -13.30 -11.07 6.37
C VAL A 331 -12.88 -10.74 4.93
N ILE A 332 -13.60 -11.30 3.96
CA ILE A 332 -13.35 -11.02 2.54
C ILE A 332 -14.31 -9.94 2.06
N ARG A 333 -13.74 -8.84 1.56
CA ARG A 333 -14.49 -7.75 0.97
C ARG A 333 -14.75 -8.05 -0.51
N THR A 334 -16.00 -7.94 -0.93
CA THR A 334 -16.33 -8.05 -2.35
C THR A 334 -15.67 -6.92 -3.15
N LEU A 335 -15.63 -7.06 -4.47
CA LEU A 335 -14.88 -6.16 -5.35
C LEU A 335 -15.23 -4.68 -5.11
N ASP A 336 -14.24 -3.88 -4.72
CA ASP A 336 -14.29 -2.42 -4.65
C ASP A 336 -13.29 -1.82 -5.65
N ILE A 337 -13.76 -1.76 -6.89
CA ILE A 337 -13.09 -1.15 -8.02
C ILE A 337 -13.87 0.06 -8.54
N GLY A 338 -13.18 1.00 -9.17
CA GLY A 338 -13.68 2.33 -9.51
C GLY A 338 -13.15 3.39 -8.54
N GLY A 339 -13.18 4.66 -8.93
CA GLY A 339 -12.41 5.71 -8.27
C GLY A 339 -11.08 5.94 -9.01
N ASP A 340 -9.98 5.66 -8.31
CA ASP A 340 -8.59 5.71 -8.78
C ASP A 340 -8.15 4.46 -9.55
N LYS A 341 -8.83 3.32 -9.34
CA LYS A 341 -8.43 2.01 -9.89
C LYS A 341 -9.20 1.65 -11.15
N GLU A 342 -8.50 1.49 -12.27
CA GLU A 342 -9.08 1.09 -13.56
C GLU A 342 -8.85 -0.40 -13.87
N LEU A 343 -9.83 -1.03 -14.54
CA LEU A 343 -9.70 -2.36 -15.14
C LEU A 343 -9.80 -2.22 -16.67
N PRO A 344 -8.69 -2.36 -17.42
CA PRO A 344 -8.68 -2.10 -18.86
C PRO A 344 -9.69 -2.93 -19.68
N TYR A 345 -10.07 -4.11 -19.18
CA TYR A 345 -11.01 -5.03 -19.83
C TYR A 345 -12.47 -4.81 -19.43
N LEU A 346 -12.76 -3.85 -18.54
CA LEU A 346 -14.11 -3.47 -18.14
C LEU A 346 -14.39 -2.07 -18.71
N ASP A 347 -15.35 -1.96 -19.64
CA ASP A 347 -15.68 -0.69 -20.30
C ASP A 347 -16.52 0.19 -19.37
N LEU A 348 -15.84 0.82 -18.40
CA LEU A 348 -16.47 1.75 -17.46
C LEU A 348 -16.53 3.15 -18.06
N PRO A 349 -17.66 3.86 -17.91
CA PRO A 349 -17.77 5.24 -18.36
C PRO A 349 -16.81 6.13 -17.55
N LYS A 350 -16.14 7.08 -18.21
CA LYS A 350 -15.36 8.11 -17.51
C LYS A 350 -16.31 9.01 -16.72
N GLU A 351 -16.02 9.19 -15.44
CA GLU A 351 -16.79 10.03 -14.53
C GLU A 351 -16.01 11.29 -14.15
N MET A 352 -16.74 12.39 -13.93
CA MET A 352 -16.14 13.65 -13.46
C MET A 352 -15.58 13.52 -12.03
N ASN A 353 -16.23 12.72 -11.19
CA ASN A 353 -15.82 12.45 -9.80
C ASN A 353 -15.89 10.94 -9.53
N PRO A 354 -14.88 10.16 -9.94
CA PRO A 354 -14.89 8.70 -9.80
C PRO A 354 -15.12 8.23 -8.35
N PHE A 355 -14.55 8.94 -7.36
CA PHE A 355 -14.78 8.63 -5.94
C PHE A 355 -16.24 8.79 -5.51
N LEU A 356 -17.07 9.58 -6.20
CA LEU A 356 -18.50 9.74 -5.88
C LEU A 356 -19.41 8.88 -6.76
N GLY A 357 -18.83 8.13 -7.71
CA GLY A 357 -19.54 7.58 -8.85
C GLY A 357 -19.79 6.07 -8.80
N PHE A 358 -19.68 5.45 -9.97
CA PHE A 358 -20.03 4.06 -10.28
C PHE A 358 -18.88 3.11 -9.91
N ARG A 359 -18.76 2.83 -8.60
CA ARG A 359 -17.73 1.95 -8.03
C ARG A 359 -18.32 0.88 -7.12
N ALA A 360 -17.52 -0.14 -6.85
CA ALA A 360 -17.75 -1.13 -5.79
C ALA A 360 -19.12 -1.83 -5.89
N ILE A 361 -19.93 -1.81 -4.83
CA ILE A 361 -21.23 -2.49 -4.83
C ILE A 361 -22.19 -1.95 -5.89
N ARG A 362 -22.08 -0.68 -6.29
CA ARG A 362 -22.94 -0.09 -7.34
C ARG A 362 -22.66 -0.74 -8.68
N LEU A 363 -21.38 -0.91 -9.00
CA LEU A 363 -20.94 -1.67 -10.17
C LEU A 363 -21.39 -3.14 -10.07
N CYS A 364 -21.22 -3.77 -8.91
CA CYS A 364 -21.59 -5.18 -8.71
C CYS A 364 -23.09 -5.45 -8.85
N LEU A 365 -23.94 -4.49 -8.47
CA LEU A 365 -25.40 -4.62 -8.58
C LEU A 365 -25.90 -4.46 -10.01
N GLU A 366 -25.22 -3.65 -10.83
CA GLU A 366 -25.48 -3.50 -12.26
C GLU A 366 -24.92 -4.71 -13.05
N GLU A 367 -23.65 -5.05 -12.81
CA GLU A 367 -22.92 -6.13 -13.48
C GLU A 367 -23.01 -7.46 -12.70
N GLN A 368 -24.22 -8.01 -12.59
CA GLN A 368 -24.47 -9.17 -11.74
C GLN A 368 -23.72 -10.44 -12.14
N ASP A 369 -23.39 -10.65 -13.42
CA ASP A 369 -22.66 -11.85 -13.85
C ASP A 369 -21.26 -11.90 -13.22
N MET A 370 -20.57 -10.75 -13.20
CA MET A 370 -19.29 -10.59 -12.52
C MET A 370 -19.45 -10.77 -11.00
N PHE A 371 -20.48 -10.16 -10.41
CA PHE A 371 -20.69 -10.22 -8.97
C PHE A 371 -21.03 -11.63 -8.49
N ARG A 372 -21.95 -12.32 -9.18
CA ARG A 372 -22.35 -13.70 -8.87
C ARG A 372 -21.17 -14.65 -8.96
N THR A 373 -20.27 -14.46 -9.92
CA THR A 373 -19.02 -15.24 -10.02
C THR A 373 -18.21 -15.15 -8.72
N GLN A 374 -18.05 -13.94 -8.17
CA GLN A 374 -17.35 -13.75 -6.90
C GLN A 374 -18.10 -14.36 -5.71
N LEU A 375 -19.41 -14.14 -5.61
CA LEU A 375 -20.22 -14.65 -4.51
C LEU A 375 -20.25 -16.18 -4.48
N ARG A 376 -20.34 -16.84 -5.65
CA ARG A 376 -20.24 -18.30 -5.77
C ARG A 376 -18.89 -18.82 -5.29
N ALA A 377 -17.80 -18.18 -5.71
CA ALA A 377 -16.45 -18.53 -5.27
C ALA A 377 -16.28 -18.40 -3.75
N LEU A 378 -16.80 -17.33 -3.14
CA LEU A 378 -16.80 -17.12 -1.68
C LEU A 378 -17.60 -18.21 -0.95
N LEU A 379 -18.83 -18.48 -1.41
CA LEU A 379 -19.69 -19.52 -0.83
C LEU A 379 -19.03 -20.90 -0.90
N ARG A 380 -18.40 -21.25 -2.02
CA ARG A 380 -17.61 -22.48 -2.16
C ARG A 380 -16.41 -22.52 -1.20
N ALA A 381 -15.69 -21.41 -1.08
CA ALA A 381 -14.51 -21.31 -0.23
C ALA A 381 -14.86 -21.44 1.26
N SER A 382 -16.08 -21.04 1.66
CA SER A 382 -16.56 -21.10 3.05
C SER A 382 -16.50 -22.48 3.72
N ALA A 383 -16.42 -23.56 2.94
CA ALA A 383 -16.27 -24.92 3.47
C ALA A 383 -14.87 -25.18 4.09
N HIS A 384 -13.89 -24.30 3.85
CA HIS A 384 -12.49 -24.53 4.21
C HIS A 384 -11.98 -23.70 5.40
N GLY A 385 -12.83 -22.87 6.02
CA GLY A 385 -12.44 -22.04 7.17
C GLY A 385 -13.53 -21.06 7.61
N ASN A 386 -13.19 -20.17 8.55
CA ASN A 386 -14.11 -19.17 9.09
C ASN A 386 -14.21 -17.93 8.18
N LEU A 387 -15.04 -18.04 7.14
CA LEU A 387 -15.30 -16.96 6.19
C LEU A 387 -16.36 -15.98 6.71
N LYS A 388 -16.07 -14.68 6.63
CA LYS A 388 -17.04 -13.60 6.72
C LYS A 388 -17.06 -12.81 5.41
N ILE A 389 -18.24 -12.39 4.95
CA ILE A 389 -18.40 -11.62 3.70
C ILE A 389 -18.76 -10.18 4.04
N MET A 390 -18.08 -9.22 3.41
CA MET A 390 -18.35 -7.80 3.61
C MET A 390 -18.58 -7.07 2.29
N PHE A 391 -19.64 -6.26 2.23
CA PHE A 391 -19.92 -5.42 1.06
C PHE A 391 -19.38 -3.99 1.24
N PRO A 392 -18.57 -3.48 0.30
CA PRO A 392 -18.09 -2.09 0.26
C PRO A 392 -19.15 -1.10 -0.22
N MET A 393 -18.98 0.19 0.07
CA MET A 393 -19.70 1.34 -0.49
C MET A 393 -21.23 1.27 -0.37
N ILE A 394 -21.72 0.57 0.65
CA ILE A 394 -23.15 0.54 0.98
C ILE A 394 -23.54 1.93 1.48
N ALA A 395 -24.47 2.60 0.80
CA ALA A 395 -25.02 3.89 1.20
C ALA A 395 -26.45 3.78 1.75
N THR A 396 -27.19 2.77 1.28
CA THR A 396 -28.61 2.56 1.54
C THR A 396 -28.90 1.12 1.96
N LEU A 397 -29.98 0.93 2.70
CA LEU A 397 -30.40 -0.41 3.15
C LEU A 397 -30.86 -1.30 1.97
N ASP A 398 -31.41 -0.70 0.92
CA ASP A 398 -31.89 -1.44 -0.25
C ASP A 398 -30.73 -2.02 -1.07
N GLU A 399 -29.58 -1.33 -1.15
CA GLU A 399 -28.36 -1.89 -1.73
C GLU A 399 -27.91 -3.14 -0.97
N PHE A 400 -27.87 -3.06 0.37
CA PHE A 400 -27.50 -4.20 1.22
C PHE A 400 -28.45 -5.38 1.02
N ARG A 401 -29.77 -5.13 1.04
CA ARG A 401 -30.78 -6.18 0.84
C ARG A 401 -30.68 -6.81 -0.54
N SER A 402 -30.41 -6.02 -1.57
CA SER A 402 -30.23 -6.51 -2.93
C SER A 402 -29.00 -7.41 -3.03
N ALA A 403 -27.86 -6.97 -2.50
CA ALA A 403 -26.62 -7.75 -2.47
C ALA A 403 -26.76 -9.05 -1.67
N LYS A 404 -27.35 -8.98 -0.46
CA LYS A 404 -27.66 -10.15 0.38
C LYS A 404 -28.63 -11.10 -0.32
N GLY A 405 -29.61 -10.58 -1.05
CA GLY A 405 -30.54 -11.38 -1.86
C GLY A 405 -29.83 -12.21 -2.93
N ILE A 406 -28.92 -11.59 -3.69
CA ILE A 406 -28.11 -12.27 -4.72
C ILE A 406 -27.22 -13.35 -4.08
N LEU A 407 -26.57 -13.07 -2.96
CA LEU A 407 -25.75 -14.04 -2.22
C LEU A 407 -26.56 -15.26 -1.79
N LEU A 408 -27.75 -15.05 -1.23
CA LEU A 408 -28.63 -16.13 -0.79
C LEU A 408 -29.17 -16.94 -1.97
N GLU A 409 -29.45 -16.31 -3.11
CA GLU A 409 -29.84 -16.99 -4.34
C GLU A 409 -28.74 -17.95 -4.83
N GLU A 410 -27.49 -17.49 -4.87
CA GLU A 410 -26.35 -18.33 -5.27
C GLU A 410 -26.05 -19.43 -4.24
N LYS A 411 -26.27 -19.18 -2.95
CA LYS A 411 -26.16 -20.21 -1.91
C LYS A 411 -27.14 -21.36 -2.16
N GLU A 412 -28.39 -21.06 -2.48
CA GLU A 412 -29.38 -22.09 -2.79
C GLU A 412 -29.06 -22.84 -4.09
N LYS A 413 -28.58 -22.15 -5.13
CA LYS A 413 -28.14 -22.80 -6.38
C LYS A 413 -26.99 -23.77 -6.14
N LEU A 414 -25.94 -23.35 -5.42
CA LEU A 414 -24.80 -24.20 -5.10
C LEU A 414 -25.20 -25.42 -4.26
N LYS A 415 -26.09 -25.24 -3.28
CA LYS A 415 -26.64 -26.36 -2.50
C LYS A 415 -27.44 -27.33 -3.36
N ALA A 416 -28.24 -26.83 -4.30
CA ALA A 416 -28.98 -27.67 -5.25
C ALA A 416 -28.05 -28.42 -6.23
N GLU A 417 -26.90 -27.85 -6.56
CA GLU A 417 -25.82 -28.48 -7.35
C GLU A 417 -25.02 -29.52 -6.54
N GLY A 418 -25.27 -29.65 -5.23
CA GLY A 418 -24.56 -30.58 -4.35
C GLY A 418 -23.21 -30.07 -3.85
N THR A 419 -22.95 -28.77 -3.97
CA THR A 419 -21.73 -28.12 -3.49
C THR A 419 -21.84 -27.83 -2.00
N GLU A 420 -20.79 -28.15 -1.25
CA GLU A 420 -20.71 -27.86 0.18
C GLU A 420 -20.51 -26.36 0.41
N VAL A 421 -21.34 -25.78 1.27
CA VAL A 421 -21.32 -24.36 1.64
C VAL A 421 -21.59 -24.27 3.14
N SER A 422 -20.83 -23.46 3.86
CA SER A 422 -21.02 -23.25 5.29
C SER A 422 -22.42 -22.69 5.60
N ASP A 423 -23.03 -23.22 6.65
CA ASP A 423 -24.33 -22.74 7.13
C ASP A 423 -24.21 -21.45 7.95
N SER A 424 -23.03 -21.15 8.50
CA SER A 424 -22.78 -20.07 9.45
C SER A 424 -21.82 -19.00 8.91
N ILE A 425 -22.17 -18.38 7.78
CA ILE A 425 -21.39 -17.28 7.19
C ILE A 425 -21.95 -15.95 7.71
N GLU A 426 -21.13 -15.16 8.38
CA GLU A 426 -21.48 -13.79 8.79
C GLU A 426 -21.42 -12.84 7.58
N ILE A 427 -22.44 -11.99 7.45
CA ILE A 427 -22.54 -11.01 6.36
C ILE A 427 -22.58 -9.60 6.94
N GLY A 428 -21.53 -8.83 6.69
CA GLY A 428 -21.36 -7.46 7.16
C GLY A 428 -21.29 -6.44 6.03
N ILE A 429 -21.08 -5.19 6.42
CA ILE A 429 -20.86 -4.07 5.49
C ILE A 429 -19.65 -3.24 5.93
N MET A 430 -18.97 -2.66 4.94
CA MET A 430 -17.99 -1.62 5.20
C MET A 430 -18.72 -0.30 5.45
N VAL A 431 -18.52 0.28 6.62
CA VAL A 431 -19.07 1.60 6.97
C VAL A 431 -18.07 2.67 6.58
N GLU A 432 -18.20 3.10 5.32
CA GLU A 432 -17.35 4.13 4.73
C GLU A 432 -18.14 5.32 4.19
N ILE A 433 -19.48 5.22 4.11
CA ILE A 433 -20.34 6.30 3.67
C ILE A 433 -21.02 6.95 4.89
N PRO A 434 -21.00 8.30 5.03
CA PRO A 434 -21.59 8.98 6.17
C PRO A 434 -23.07 8.66 6.40
N SER A 435 -23.86 8.45 5.32
CA SER A 435 -25.27 8.04 5.44
C SER A 435 -25.43 6.72 6.19
N THR A 436 -24.53 5.77 5.98
CA THR A 436 -24.52 4.45 6.63
C THR A 436 -24.18 4.56 8.10
N ALA A 437 -23.21 5.41 8.46
CA ALA A 437 -22.90 5.69 9.86
C ALA A 437 -24.07 6.38 10.58
N VAL A 438 -24.75 7.32 9.92
CA VAL A 438 -25.94 8.00 10.46
C VAL A 438 -27.13 7.03 10.67
N MET A 439 -27.27 6.03 9.80
CA MET A 439 -28.34 5.02 9.86
C MET A 439 -27.89 3.69 10.50
N ALA A 440 -26.77 3.67 11.23
CA ALA A 440 -26.16 2.43 11.70
C ALA A 440 -27.11 1.56 12.54
N ASP A 441 -28.00 2.18 13.33
CA ASP A 441 -29.00 1.47 14.16
C ASP A 441 -30.06 0.72 13.34
N ILE A 442 -30.31 1.16 12.11
CA ILE A 442 -31.19 0.47 11.17
C ILE A 442 -30.44 -0.68 10.50
N PHE A 443 -29.21 -0.45 10.04
CA PHE A 443 -28.38 -1.49 9.43
C PHE A 443 -28.05 -2.62 10.42
N ALA A 444 -27.79 -2.30 11.68
CA ALA A 444 -27.38 -3.26 12.73
C ALA A 444 -28.38 -4.41 12.94
N LYS A 445 -29.65 -4.21 12.55
CA LYS A 445 -30.70 -5.22 12.63
C LYS A 445 -30.62 -6.27 11.51
N GLU A 446 -29.91 -5.97 10.43
CA GLU A 446 -29.88 -6.81 9.21
C GLU A 446 -28.49 -7.32 8.84
N VAL A 447 -27.43 -6.65 9.31
CA VAL A 447 -26.04 -7.08 9.18
C VAL A 447 -25.61 -7.91 10.39
N ASP A 448 -24.59 -8.75 10.20
CA ASP A 448 -23.97 -9.50 11.29
C ASP A 448 -22.82 -8.73 11.96
N PHE A 449 -22.19 -7.82 11.23
CA PHE A 449 -21.13 -6.97 11.74
C PHE A 449 -20.93 -5.72 10.88
N PHE A 450 -20.17 -4.77 11.42
CA PHE A 450 -19.64 -3.62 10.68
C PHE A 450 -18.12 -3.66 10.63
N SER A 451 -17.51 -3.16 9.56
CA SER A 451 -16.11 -2.75 9.58
C SER A 451 -15.98 -1.32 9.08
N ILE A 452 -15.42 -0.43 9.89
CA ILE A 452 -15.32 0.99 9.56
C ILE A 452 -14.13 1.22 8.62
N GLY A 453 -14.42 1.64 7.39
CA GLY A 453 -13.43 2.06 6.41
C GLY A 453 -13.08 3.53 6.60
N THR A 454 -12.24 3.87 7.60
CA THR A 454 -11.97 5.28 7.95
C THR A 454 -11.40 6.09 6.80
N ASN A 455 -10.69 5.46 5.88
CA ASN A 455 -10.07 6.15 4.76
C ASN A 455 -11.09 6.88 3.88
N ASP A 456 -12.11 6.15 3.43
CA ASP A 456 -13.20 6.68 2.64
C ASP A 456 -14.20 7.47 3.52
N LEU A 457 -14.44 7.04 4.77
CA LEU A 457 -15.31 7.77 5.70
C LEU A 457 -14.80 9.20 5.96
N ILE A 458 -13.51 9.37 6.23
CA ILE A 458 -12.89 10.69 6.41
C ILE A 458 -13.04 11.52 5.13
N GLN A 459 -12.72 10.93 3.98
CA GLN A 459 -12.81 11.60 2.69
C GLN A 459 -14.23 12.13 2.41
N TYR A 460 -15.27 11.32 2.61
CA TYR A 460 -16.65 11.73 2.36
C TYR A 460 -17.23 12.64 3.44
N THR A 461 -16.88 12.45 4.71
CA THR A 461 -17.34 13.34 5.79
C THR A 461 -16.69 14.72 5.69
N MET A 462 -15.41 14.78 5.33
CA MET A 462 -14.66 16.04 5.19
C MET A 462 -14.75 16.65 3.79
N ALA A 463 -15.32 15.91 2.83
CA ALA A 463 -15.38 16.27 1.41
C ALA A 463 -14.01 16.64 0.83
N ALA A 464 -12.97 15.89 1.20
CA ALA A 464 -11.60 16.15 0.82
C ALA A 464 -10.93 14.86 0.31
N ASP A 465 -10.50 14.87 -0.95
CA ASP A 465 -9.77 13.77 -1.57
C ASP A 465 -8.37 13.64 -0.93
N ARG A 466 -8.07 12.44 -0.42
CA ARG A 466 -6.78 12.13 0.21
C ARG A 466 -5.59 12.19 -0.75
N MET A 467 -5.82 12.03 -2.06
CA MET A 467 -4.79 12.10 -3.10
C MET A 467 -4.52 13.55 -3.53
N ASN A 468 -5.37 14.49 -3.15
CA ASN A 468 -5.20 15.90 -3.49
C ASN A 468 -4.36 16.62 -2.43
N GLU A 469 -3.07 16.83 -2.73
CA GLU A 469 -2.12 17.48 -1.83
C GLU A 469 -2.60 18.85 -1.31
N GLN A 470 -3.34 19.62 -2.13
CA GLN A 470 -3.81 20.97 -1.77
C GLN A 470 -4.84 20.96 -0.65
N VAL A 471 -5.59 19.86 -0.48
CA VAL A 471 -6.62 19.70 0.54
C VAL A 471 -6.32 18.58 1.53
N SER A 472 -5.13 17.98 1.45
CA SER A 472 -4.67 16.93 2.36
C SER A 472 -4.75 17.32 3.84
N TYR A 473 -4.63 18.62 4.17
CA TYR A 473 -4.79 19.14 5.54
C TYR A 473 -6.20 18.95 6.14
N LEU A 474 -7.22 18.67 5.31
CA LEU A 474 -8.58 18.34 5.73
C LEU A 474 -8.76 16.85 6.04
N TYR A 475 -7.81 15.99 5.66
CA TYR A 475 -7.82 14.57 6.02
C TYR A 475 -7.44 14.41 7.50
N GLN A 476 -8.44 14.43 8.37
CA GLN A 476 -8.27 14.54 9.82
C GLN A 476 -8.88 13.33 10.55
N PRO A 477 -8.11 12.27 10.83
CA PRO A 477 -8.61 11.05 11.47
C PRO A 477 -9.13 11.27 12.90
N TYR A 478 -8.53 12.21 13.64
CA TYR A 478 -8.93 12.52 15.02
C TYR A 478 -9.98 13.64 15.10
N SER A 479 -10.57 14.02 13.97
CA SER A 479 -11.63 15.02 13.97
C SER A 479 -12.80 14.54 14.85
N PRO A 480 -13.32 15.39 15.76
CA PRO A 480 -14.49 15.05 16.57
C PRO A 480 -15.71 14.60 15.73
N ALA A 481 -15.83 15.08 14.48
CA ALA A 481 -16.88 14.62 13.57
C ALA A 481 -16.74 13.13 13.22
N ILE A 482 -15.51 12.68 12.95
CA ILE A 482 -15.19 11.29 12.62
C ILE A 482 -15.37 10.40 13.85
N LEU A 483 -14.83 10.83 15.00
CA LEU A 483 -14.96 10.07 16.25
C LEU A 483 -16.43 9.85 16.67
N ARG A 484 -17.28 10.85 16.46
CA ARG A 484 -18.73 10.72 16.72
C ARG A 484 -19.39 9.72 15.77
N LEU A 485 -19.04 9.73 14.48
CA LEU A 485 -19.56 8.74 13.52
C LEU A 485 -19.10 7.33 13.87
N VAL A 486 -17.82 7.16 14.24
CA VAL A 486 -17.27 5.88 14.71
C VAL A 486 -18.05 5.39 15.93
N LYS A 487 -18.25 6.26 16.93
CA LYS A 487 -19.04 5.93 18.12
C LYS A 487 -20.46 5.49 17.77
N MET A 488 -21.15 6.21 16.88
CA MET A 488 -22.52 5.87 16.46
C MET A 488 -22.61 4.46 15.87
N VAL A 489 -21.61 4.05 15.08
CA VAL A 489 -21.56 2.71 14.47
C VAL A 489 -21.32 1.64 15.53
N ILE A 490 -20.36 1.84 16.44
CA ILE A 490 -20.04 0.89 17.51
C ILE A 490 -21.25 0.71 18.43
N ASP A 491 -21.84 1.81 18.91
CA ASP A 491 -23.00 1.77 19.79
C ASP A 491 -24.20 1.06 19.12
N ALA A 492 -24.40 1.28 17.82
CA ALA A 492 -25.46 0.62 17.06
C ALA A 492 -25.23 -0.89 16.92
N ALA A 493 -23.99 -1.33 16.68
CA ALA A 493 -23.62 -2.74 16.61
C ALA A 493 -23.91 -3.44 17.94
N HIS A 494 -23.36 -2.90 19.03
CA HIS A 494 -23.49 -3.48 20.37
C HIS A 494 -24.93 -3.54 20.85
N LYS A 495 -25.75 -2.55 20.49
CA LYS A 495 -27.18 -2.52 20.84
C LYS A 495 -27.95 -3.72 20.26
N GLU A 496 -27.57 -4.23 19.10
CA GLU A 496 -28.18 -5.41 18.47
C GLU A 496 -27.37 -6.70 18.73
N GLY A 497 -26.39 -6.65 19.66
CA GLY A 497 -25.52 -7.78 20.00
C GLY A 497 -24.56 -8.19 18.87
N LYS A 498 -24.26 -7.26 17.96
CA LYS A 498 -23.29 -7.40 16.87
C LYS A 498 -21.97 -6.74 17.27
N TRP A 499 -20.93 -6.96 16.48
CA TRP A 499 -19.61 -6.38 16.70
C TRP A 499 -19.24 -5.36 15.61
N ALA A 500 -18.37 -4.43 15.94
CA ALA A 500 -17.85 -3.41 15.04
C ALA A 500 -16.31 -3.46 15.00
N GLY A 501 -15.78 -3.72 13.81
CA GLY A 501 -14.36 -3.66 13.50
C GLY A 501 -13.97 -2.38 12.77
N MET A 502 -12.67 -2.20 12.54
CA MET A 502 -12.11 -1.11 11.73
C MET A 502 -10.93 -1.61 10.91
N CYS A 503 -10.99 -1.43 9.60
CA CYS A 503 -9.91 -1.83 8.68
C CYS A 503 -9.20 -0.64 8.00
N GLY A 504 -9.62 0.58 8.29
CA GLY A 504 -8.91 1.78 7.88
C GLY A 504 -7.60 1.96 8.63
N GLU A 505 -6.68 2.79 8.09
CA GLU A 505 -5.33 2.97 8.67
C GLU A 505 -5.36 3.47 10.13
N MET A 506 -6.47 4.12 10.52
CA MET A 506 -6.70 4.59 11.89
C MET A 506 -6.68 3.45 12.92
N ALA A 507 -7.04 2.22 12.56
CA ALA A 507 -7.03 1.08 13.48
C ALA A 507 -5.60 0.73 13.97
N GLY A 508 -4.58 1.00 13.16
CA GLY A 508 -3.18 0.77 13.50
C GLY A 508 -2.44 2.02 13.98
N ASP A 509 -3.14 3.15 14.18
CA ASP A 509 -2.52 4.40 14.59
C ASP A 509 -2.37 4.49 16.13
N PRO A 510 -1.14 4.66 16.66
CA PRO A 510 -0.92 4.74 18.11
C PRO A 510 -1.71 5.84 18.83
N ILE A 511 -2.09 6.92 18.15
CA ILE A 511 -2.92 7.99 18.75
C ILE A 511 -4.40 7.60 18.75
N ALA A 512 -4.86 6.86 17.74
CA ALA A 512 -6.26 6.45 17.67
C ALA A 512 -6.57 5.24 18.55
N ILE A 513 -5.64 4.29 18.69
CA ILE A 513 -5.85 3.03 19.43
C ILE A 513 -6.47 3.25 20.82
N PRO A 514 -5.97 4.17 21.68
CA PRO A 514 -6.61 4.43 22.96
C PRO A 514 -8.07 4.88 22.80
N ILE A 515 -8.34 5.84 21.92
CA ILE A 515 -9.68 6.37 21.67
C ILE A 515 -10.62 5.24 21.21
N LEU A 516 -10.19 4.44 20.24
CA LEU A 516 -10.97 3.34 19.67
C LEU A 516 -11.26 2.24 20.70
N LEU A 517 -10.27 1.89 21.53
CA LEU A 517 -10.45 0.95 22.65
C LEU A 517 -11.48 1.46 23.65
N GLY A 518 -11.39 2.75 24.01
CA GLY A 518 -12.37 3.40 24.87
C GLY A 518 -13.76 3.42 24.25
N LEU A 519 -13.88 3.77 22.97
CA LEU A 519 -15.16 3.74 22.24
C LEU A 519 -15.79 2.34 22.18
N GLY A 520 -15.01 1.29 22.45
CA GLY A 520 -15.47 -0.08 22.49
C GLY A 520 -15.33 -0.81 21.15
N LEU A 521 -14.39 -0.41 20.30
CA LEU A 521 -14.12 -1.14 19.06
C LEU A 521 -13.72 -2.60 19.36
N ASP A 522 -14.35 -3.56 18.69
CA ASP A 522 -14.17 -4.99 18.96
C ASP A 522 -12.97 -5.58 18.20
N GLU A 523 -12.71 -5.09 16.99
CA GLU A 523 -11.74 -5.64 16.05
C GLU A 523 -10.93 -4.55 15.34
N PHE A 524 -9.61 -4.67 15.34
CA PHE A 524 -8.67 -3.72 14.76
C PHE A 524 -7.88 -4.42 13.64
N SER A 525 -8.24 -4.14 12.39
CA SER A 525 -7.52 -4.65 11.22
C SER A 525 -6.55 -3.62 10.66
N MET A 526 -5.26 -3.99 10.61
CA MET A 526 -4.19 -3.07 10.24
C MET A 526 -3.12 -3.76 9.38
N SER A 527 -2.06 -3.05 9.00
CA SER A 527 -0.88 -3.71 8.40
C SER A 527 -0.28 -4.71 9.39
N ALA A 528 0.14 -5.89 8.93
CA ALA A 528 0.65 -6.95 9.81
C ALA A 528 1.79 -6.47 10.74
N THR A 529 2.67 -5.60 10.24
CA THR A 529 3.78 -5.01 10.99
C THR A 529 3.35 -4.10 12.14
N SER A 530 2.10 -3.64 12.17
CA SER A 530 1.55 -2.79 13.23
C SER A 530 0.90 -3.60 14.38
N ILE A 531 0.67 -4.91 14.19
CA ILE A 531 -0.06 -5.76 15.17
C ILE A 531 0.68 -5.82 16.51
N LEU A 532 1.97 -6.15 16.52
CA LEU A 532 2.72 -6.27 17.78
C LEU A 532 2.90 -4.93 18.52
N PRO A 533 3.20 -3.81 17.84
CA PRO A 533 3.13 -2.48 18.45
C PRO A 533 1.76 -2.19 19.08
N ALA A 534 0.67 -2.44 18.35
CA ALA A 534 -0.69 -2.23 18.84
C ALA A 534 -1.01 -3.12 20.05
N ARG A 535 -0.69 -4.41 20.01
CA ARG A 535 -0.84 -5.35 21.13
C ARG A 535 -0.11 -4.87 22.38
N SER A 536 1.15 -4.46 22.20
CA SER A 536 1.96 -3.93 23.30
C SER A 536 1.40 -2.63 23.89
N GLN A 537 0.73 -1.82 23.08
CA GLN A 537 0.08 -0.60 23.54
C GLN A 537 -1.20 -0.92 24.30
N ILE A 538 -2.11 -1.71 23.71
CA ILE A 538 -3.38 -2.12 24.32
C ILE A 538 -3.15 -2.76 25.68
N ALA A 539 -2.14 -3.63 25.80
CA ALA A 539 -1.79 -4.30 27.05
C ALA A 539 -1.41 -3.36 28.21
N LYS A 540 -1.10 -2.08 27.92
CA LYS A 540 -0.75 -1.04 28.91
C LYS A 540 -1.87 -0.04 29.15
N LEU A 541 -2.99 -0.18 28.45
CA LEU A 541 -4.14 0.71 28.56
C LEU A 541 -5.19 0.09 29.46
N SER A 542 -5.91 0.93 30.21
CA SER A 542 -7.18 0.56 30.85
C SER A 542 -8.32 1.15 30.04
N LYS A 543 -9.21 0.28 29.56
CA LYS A 543 -10.41 0.70 28.85
C LYS A 543 -11.30 1.57 29.75
N GLU A 544 -11.51 1.20 31.00
CA GLU A 544 -12.34 1.95 31.95
C GLU A 544 -11.82 3.38 32.16
N LYS A 545 -10.49 3.54 32.26
CA LYS A 545 -9.86 4.87 32.38
C LYS A 545 -10.12 5.72 31.14
N ILE A 546 -9.98 5.15 29.94
CA ILE A 546 -10.19 5.90 28.70
C ILE A 546 -11.68 6.23 28.53
N GLU A 547 -12.57 5.28 28.81
CA GLU A 547 -14.03 5.47 28.78
C GLU A 547 -14.47 6.69 29.60
N SER A 548 -13.89 6.89 30.79
CA SER A 548 -14.17 8.05 31.64
C SER A 548 -13.80 9.40 31.02
N SER A 549 -12.93 9.40 30.00
CA SER A 549 -12.46 10.59 29.30
C SER A 549 -13.11 10.77 27.91
N LEU A 550 -13.92 9.82 27.43
CA LEU A 550 -14.50 9.87 26.09
C LEU A 550 -15.41 11.07 25.89
N ASP A 551 -16.24 11.40 26.87
CA ASP A 551 -17.12 12.58 26.78
C ASP A 551 -16.30 13.86 26.61
N GLN A 552 -15.12 13.94 27.22
CA GLN A 552 -14.22 15.07 27.02
C GLN A 552 -13.64 15.06 25.60
N ILE A 553 -13.10 13.92 25.14
CA ILE A 553 -12.52 13.75 23.80
C ILE A 553 -13.53 14.11 22.70
N LEU A 554 -14.76 13.59 22.79
CA LEU A 554 -15.82 13.78 21.79
C LEU A 554 -16.40 15.20 21.78
N ASN A 555 -16.15 16.00 22.82
CA ASN A 555 -16.57 17.40 22.93
C ASN A 555 -15.45 18.41 22.68
N MET A 556 -14.23 17.96 22.35
CA MET A 556 -13.17 18.83 21.85
C MET A 556 -13.56 19.44 20.50
N SER A 557 -12.95 20.57 20.18
CA SER A 557 -13.30 21.36 19.00
C SER A 557 -12.41 21.05 17.80
N THR A 558 -11.19 20.57 18.02
CA THR A 558 -10.20 20.37 16.95
C THR A 558 -9.43 19.06 17.08
N THR A 559 -8.94 18.56 15.95
CA THR A 559 -8.04 17.40 15.87
C THR A 559 -6.78 17.58 16.74
N ALA A 560 -6.23 18.80 16.78
CA ALA A 560 -5.02 19.09 17.57
C ALA A 560 -5.27 19.00 19.09
N GLU A 561 -6.45 19.42 19.56
CA GLU A 561 -6.85 19.25 20.97
C GLU A 561 -6.96 17.77 21.35
N VAL A 562 -7.59 16.97 20.48
CA VAL A 562 -7.73 15.51 20.69
C VAL A 562 -6.36 14.85 20.73
N GLU A 563 -5.49 15.14 19.77
CA GLU A 563 -4.15 14.55 19.70
C GLU A 563 -3.30 14.94 20.92
N ALA A 564 -3.31 16.21 21.33
CA ALA A 564 -2.60 16.67 22.51
C ALA A 564 -3.11 15.97 23.78
N PHE A 565 -4.43 15.87 23.93
CA PHE A 565 -5.05 15.21 25.07
C PHE A 565 -4.65 13.74 25.16
N VAL A 566 -4.69 13.00 24.05
CA VAL A 566 -4.28 11.59 24.05
C VAL A 566 -2.82 11.45 24.46
N LYS A 567 -1.91 12.20 23.84
CA LYS A 567 -0.47 12.14 24.14
C LYS A 567 -0.11 12.48 25.59
N GLU A 568 -0.91 13.33 26.24
CA GLU A 568 -0.69 13.71 27.64
C GLU A 568 -1.23 12.68 28.65
N ASN A 569 -2.27 11.91 28.28
CA ASN A 569 -3.04 11.10 29.22
C ASN A 569 -2.88 9.58 29.05
N PHE A 570 -2.49 9.13 27.86
CA PHE A 570 -2.37 7.73 27.44
C PHE A 570 -1.06 7.51 26.69
#